data_AF-K0FYS1-F1
#
_entry.id   AF-K0FYS1-F1
#
_cell.length_a   1.000
_cell.length_b   1.000
_cell.length_c   1.000
_cell.angle_alpha   90.00
_cell.angle_beta   90.00
_cell.angle_gamma   90.00
#
_symmetry.space_group_name_H-M   'P 1'
#
loop_
_entity.id
_entity.type
_entity.pdbx_description
1 polymer ?
#
loop_
_entity_poly.entity_id
_entity_poly.type
_entity_poly.pdbx_seq_one_letter_code
_entity_poly.pdbx_strand_id
1 'polypeptide(L)'
;MSIRMTKFNQEILSLWEEIEESVGEINAAGLSTEDRDEIARFKKVVTYISEMLKAVDPDFVPMSVLNKTKTPISTIKSNLTRYLKTNNITYIKSINDDPLDTILRDLMPFIFYKGEAAAALQNALNQYSETILEHAQSYLANAKSSAQEAEILSQDVRTIVSDLSKKREQFSEYSEQLFEKDGVKSKISSLVNYFEEKNSQLTKFHQEIFDPKDGIKEQIKNYLSDGKSQNTELHSLKSNSSHILDELSEFYIQIFGKKNEDGDFEGGLKNELEIRKNELDEFKRQQQERYQELNTQIENLLPGATSAGLSSAYHEMYEKFNNEVKDYGKWFYWALGILFIVIIAVTCIHNKSNEINILNQVTTSFTTQNNESNEPKDSSETSNKTKTELAHNESKVDNNQTSNVKEVSLSNRIMAILDSLIYKLPFVLPALWLVLFVSRRRNEAQRLAQEYAHKEALAKSYDSYKQQIEKLSEENRNELLPKLMDNMLKAIALNPAETLDKNHKEPTPIEEVLKKKEFWDFIEKVKNLMPTKKE
;
A
#
# COMPACT_ATOMS: atom_id res chain seq x y z
N MET A 1 -110.24 -82.65 14.42
CA MET A 1 -109.33 -81.50 14.23
C MET A 1 -108.67 -81.68 12.87
N SER A 2 -108.75 -80.68 11.99
CA SER A 2 -108.15 -80.82 10.66
C SER A 2 -106.63 -80.91 10.76
N ILE A 3 -106.04 -81.88 10.06
CA ILE A 3 -104.58 -82.04 9.94
C ILE A 3 -103.94 -80.77 9.36
N ARG A 4 -104.67 -80.01 8.53
CA ARG A 4 -104.21 -78.75 7.95
C ARG A 4 -104.13 -77.65 8.99
N MET A 5 -105.20 -77.49 9.79
CA MET A 5 -105.26 -76.52 10.88
C MET A 5 -104.13 -76.76 11.90
N THR A 6 -103.93 -78.00 12.35
CA THR A 6 -102.84 -78.33 13.29
C THR A 6 -101.47 -77.98 12.70
N LYS A 7 -101.25 -78.33 11.43
CA LYS A 7 -99.98 -78.08 10.74
C LYS A 7 -99.74 -76.58 10.51
N PHE A 8 -100.75 -75.83 10.10
CA PHE A 8 -100.65 -74.38 9.91
C PHE A 8 -100.31 -73.67 11.23
N ASN A 9 -101.01 -73.99 12.32
CA ASN A 9 -100.76 -73.35 13.60
C ASN A 9 -99.36 -73.67 14.16
N GLN A 10 -98.93 -74.93 14.10
CA GLN A 10 -97.65 -75.35 14.69
C GLN A 10 -96.44 -75.06 13.81
N GLU A 11 -96.55 -75.24 12.50
CA GLU A 11 -95.39 -75.19 11.60
C GLU A 11 -95.28 -73.87 10.81
N ILE A 12 -96.31 -73.02 10.80
CA ILE A 12 -96.33 -71.75 10.06
C ILE A 12 -96.57 -70.59 11.03
N LEU A 13 -97.72 -70.55 11.70
CA LEU A 13 -98.11 -69.41 12.53
C LEU A 13 -97.15 -69.21 13.72
N SER A 14 -96.87 -70.27 14.48
CA SER A 14 -95.93 -70.19 15.61
C SER A 14 -94.52 -69.74 15.20
N LEU A 15 -93.99 -70.22 14.08
CA LEU A 15 -92.68 -69.78 13.59
C LEU A 15 -92.70 -68.33 13.09
N TRP A 16 -93.84 -67.88 12.58
CA TRP A 16 -94.03 -66.52 12.09
C TRP A 16 -94.15 -65.51 13.22
N GLU A 17 -94.85 -65.86 14.30
CA GLU A 17 -94.95 -65.03 15.51
C GLU A 17 -93.57 -64.73 16.12
N GLU A 18 -92.66 -65.73 16.16
CA GLU A 18 -91.27 -65.51 16.59
C GLU A 18 -90.49 -64.55 15.67
N ILE A 19 -90.76 -64.59 14.36
CA ILE A 19 -90.17 -63.66 13.39
C ILE A 19 -90.69 -62.25 13.67
N GLU A 20 -92.00 -62.09 13.83
CA GLU A 20 -92.66 -60.80 14.08
C GLU A 20 -92.12 -60.12 15.35
N GLU A 21 -91.94 -60.88 16.44
CA GLU A 21 -91.32 -60.38 17.67
C GLU A 21 -89.88 -59.90 17.41
N SER A 22 -89.08 -60.71 16.71
CA SER A 22 -87.68 -60.38 16.38
C SER A 22 -87.54 -59.18 15.45
N VAL A 23 -88.55 -58.88 14.61
CA VAL A 23 -88.55 -57.69 13.74
C VAL A 23 -88.68 -56.39 14.56
N GLY A 24 -89.37 -56.44 15.70
CA GLY A 24 -89.53 -55.29 16.61
C GLY A 24 -88.20 -54.77 17.17
N GLU A 25 -87.18 -55.63 17.25
CA GLU A 25 -85.85 -55.28 17.78
C GLU A 25 -84.95 -54.55 16.77
N ILE A 26 -85.35 -54.48 15.49
CA ILE A 26 -84.53 -53.87 14.45
C ILE A 26 -84.58 -52.34 14.54
N ASN A 27 -83.44 -51.71 14.77
CA ASN A 27 -83.25 -50.26 14.71
C ASN A 27 -82.74 -49.83 13.32
N ALA A 28 -83.35 -48.82 12.70
CA ALA A 28 -82.95 -48.27 11.40
C ALA A 28 -82.23 -46.90 11.47
N ALA A 29 -82.06 -46.36 12.67
CA ALA A 29 -81.37 -45.10 12.92
C ALA A 29 -79.88 -45.20 12.54
N GLY A 30 -79.37 -44.15 11.90
CA GLY A 30 -77.94 -44.02 11.55
C GLY A 30 -77.45 -44.91 10.40
N LEU A 31 -78.31 -45.72 9.77
CA LEU A 31 -77.95 -46.53 8.61
C LEU A 31 -77.77 -45.68 7.33
N SER A 32 -77.32 -46.30 6.24
CA SER A 32 -77.36 -45.68 4.91
C SER A 32 -78.82 -45.59 4.41
N THR A 33 -79.09 -44.72 3.44
CA THR A 33 -80.43 -44.62 2.84
C THR A 33 -80.87 -45.95 2.21
N GLU A 34 -79.95 -46.62 1.52
CA GLU A 34 -80.19 -47.91 0.87
C GLU A 34 -80.51 -49.01 1.90
N ASP A 35 -79.71 -49.13 2.96
CA ASP A 35 -79.90 -50.16 3.99
C ASP A 35 -81.18 -49.91 4.80
N ARG A 36 -81.51 -48.64 5.06
CA ARG A 36 -82.77 -48.24 5.68
C ARG A 36 -83.96 -48.64 4.81
N ASP A 37 -83.89 -48.46 3.50
CA ASP A 37 -84.97 -48.81 2.59
C ASP A 37 -85.20 -50.33 2.54
N GLU A 38 -84.13 -51.13 2.61
CA GLU A 38 -84.22 -52.59 2.71
C GLU A 38 -84.90 -53.04 4.00
N ILE A 39 -84.52 -52.47 5.15
CA ILE A 39 -85.17 -52.75 6.44
C ILE A 39 -86.63 -52.28 6.42
N ALA A 40 -86.91 -51.11 5.86
CA ALA A 40 -88.27 -50.57 5.80
C ALA A 40 -89.17 -51.44 4.89
N ARG A 41 -88.66 -51.92 3.75
CA ARG A 41 -89.35 -52.92 2.91
C ARG A 41 -89.59 -54.21 3.69
N PHE A 42 -88.56 -54.72 4.35
CA PHE A 42 -88.64 -55.95 5.14
C PHE A 42 -89.73 -55.86 6.21
N LYS A 43 -89.69 -54.82 7.07
CA LYS A 43 -90.71 -54.56 8.10
C LYS A 43 -92.10 -54.46 7.51
N LYS A 44 -92.26 -53.66 6.44
CA LYS A 44 -93.54 -53.50 5.73
C LYS A 44 -94.12 -54.84 5.26
N VAL A 45 -93.31 -55.66 4.59
CA VAL A 45 -93.78 -56.94 4.02
C VAL A 45 -94.06 -57.96 5.12
N VAL A 46 -93.24 -58.01 6.17
CA VAL A 46 -93.50 -58.89 7.33
C VAL A 46 -94.81 -58.50 8.02
N THR A 47 -95.03 -57.22 8.32
CA THR A 47 -96.29 -56.75 8.92
C THR A 47 -97.49 -57.10 8.04
N TYR A 48 -97.38 -56.92 6.71
CA TYR A 48 -98.44 -57.29 5.80
C TYR A 48 -98.75 -58.80 5.85
N ILE A 49 -97.73 -59.66 5.80
CA ILE A 49 -97.91 -61.12 5.87
C ILE A 49 -98.47 -61.53 7.25
N SER A 50 -98.01 -60.95 8.35
CA SER A 50 -98.53 -61.20 9.71
C SER A 50 -100.04 -60.99 9.78
N GLU A 51 -100.52 -59.86 9.27
CA GLU A 51 -101.94 -59.54 9.26
C GLU A 51 -102.73 -60.48 8.33
N MET A 52 -102.14 -60.88 7.21
CA MET A 52 -102.77 -61.82 6.28
C MET A 52 -102.89 -63.23 6.82
N LEU A 53 -101.86 -63.72 7.53
CA LEU A 53 -101.85 -65.05 8.11
C LEU A 53 -102.97 -65.23 9.14
N LYS A 54 -103.37 -64.15 9.83
CA LYS A 54 -104.53 -64.14 10.75
C LYS A 54 -105.87 -64.38 10.02
N ALA A 55 -105.93 -64.07 8.72
CA ALA A 55 -107.15 -64.17 7.89
C ALA A 55 -107.24 -65.45 7.03
N VAL A 56 -106.22 -66.30 7.04
CA VAL A 56 -106.20 -67.57 6.29
C VAL A 56 -107.02 -68.62 7.03
N ASP A 57 -107.93 -69.30 6.31
CA ASP A 57 -108.54 -70.55 6.78
C ASP A 57 -107.71 -71.75 6.26
N PRO A 58 -106.99 -72.47 7.14
CA PRO A 58 -106.07 -73.53 6.75
C PRO A 58 -106.72 -74.70 6.00
N ASP A 59 -108.03 -74.91 6.13
CA ASP A 59 -108.71 -76.04 5.47
C ASP A 59 -108.83 -75.85 3.96
N PHE A 60 -108.73 -74.61 3.48
CA PHE A 60 -108.70 -74.30 2.05
C PHE A 60 -107.29 -74.35 1.44
N VAL A 61 -106.24 -74.45 2.26
CA VAL A 61 -104.85 -74.49 1.79
C VAL A 61 -104.47 -75.93 1.41
N PRO A 62 -103.98 -76.18 0.18
CA PRO A 62 -103.46 -77.48 -0.21
C PRO A 62 -102.30 -77.91 0.69
N MET A 63 -102.27 -79.17 1.11
CA MET A 63 -101.20 -79.71 1.97
C MET A 63 -99.80 -79.55 1.35
N SER A 64 -99.71 -79.60 0.01
CA SER A 64 -98.47 -79.34 -0.72
C SER A 64 -97.96 -77.91 -0.57
N VAL A 65 -98.87 -76.93 -0.43
CA VAL A 65 -98.53 -75.52 -0.20
C VAL A 65 -98.03 -75.38 1.24
N LEU A 66 -98.79 -75.87 2.23
CA LEU A 66 -98.38 -75.85 3.64
C LEU A 66 -96.99 -76.47 3.88
N ASN A 67 -96.70 -77.60 3.22
CA ASN A 67 -95.39 -78.25 3.30
C ASN A 67 -94.26 -77.40 2.69
N LYS A 68 -94.53 -76.68 1.59
CA LYS A 68 -93.53 -75.84 0.91
C LYS A 68 -93.27 -74.52 1.66
N THR A 69 -94.28 -73.97 2.33
CA THR A 69 -94.18 -72.69 3.06
C THR A 69 -93.25 -72.74 4.28
N LYS A 70 -93.01 -73.91 4.86
CA LYS A 70 -92.14 -74.04 6.03
C LYS A 70 -90.69 -73.63 5.78
N THR A 71 -90.15 -74.00 4.62
CA THR A 71 -88.75 -73.70 4.24
C THR A 71 -88.46 -72.21 4.18
N PRO A 72 -89.21 -71.37 3.41
CA PRO A 72 -88.96 -69.93 3.38
C PRO A 72 -89.12 -69.28 4.76
N ILE A 73 -90.11 -69.67 5.58
CA ILE A 73 -90.25 -69.16 6.96
C ILE A 73 -89.01 -69.47 7.81
N SER A 74 -88.49 -70.70 7.72
CA SER A 74 -87.28 -71.09 8.46
C SER A 74 -86.05 -70.32 7.99
N THR A 75 -85.93 -70.06 6.68
CA THR A 75 -84.87 -69.23 6.11
C THR A 75 -84.94 -67.79 6.61
N ILE A 76 -86.13 -67.20 6.66
CA ILE A 76 -86.36 -65.85 7.19
C ILE A 76 -85.87 -65.78 8.63
N LYS A 77 -86.34 -66.68 9.50
CA LYS A 77 -85.95 -66.73 10.90
C LYS A 77 -84.43 -66.83 11.08
N SER A 78 -83.77 -67.70 10.30
CA SER A 78 -82.32 -67.90 10.38
C SER A 78 -81.54 -66.64 9.97
N ASN A 79 -81.91 -66.02 8.84
CA ASN A 79 -81.24 -64.82 8.37
C ASN A 79 -81.52 -63.61 9.28
N LEU A 80 -82.73 -63.49 9.82
CA LEU A 80 -83.07 -62.44 10.78
C LEU A 80 -82.23 -62.58 12.06
N THR A 81 -82.10 -63.81 12.57
CA THR A 81 -81.23 -64.08 13.72
C THR A 81 -79.77 -63.71 13.44
N ARG A 82 -79.27 -63.94 12.21
CA ARG A 82 -77.91 -63.53 11.82
C ARG A 82 -77.79 -62.02 11.72
N TYR A 83 -78.80 -61.34 11.18
CA TYR A 83 -78.85 -59.88 11.15
C TYR A 83 -78.76 -59.31 12.57
N LEU A 84 -79.64 -59.72 13.49
CA LEU A 84 -79.65 -59.20 14.86
C LEU A 84 -78.33 -59.40 15.62
N LYS A 85 -77.55 -60.43 15.26
CA LYS A 85 -76.22 -60.68 15.86
C LYS A 85 -75.08 -59.88 15.23
N THR A 86 -75.19 -59.51 13.96
CA THR A 86 -74.05 -58.98 13.17
C THR A 86 -74.29 -57.60 12.61
N ASN A 87 -75.53 -57.12 12.60
CA ASN A 87 -76.00 -55.92 11.91
C ASN A 87 -75.62 -55.87 10.42
N ASN A 88 -75.38 -57.02 9.78
CA ASN A 88 -75.05 -57.08 8.36
C ASN A 88 -76.34 -57.11 7.49
N ILE A 89 -76.59 -56.01 6.79
CA ILE A 89 -77.77 -55.81 5.94
C ILE A 89 -77.96 -56.86 4.84
N THR A 90 -76.89 -57.54 4.42
CA THR A 90 -76.95 -58.60 3.39
C THR A 90 -77.95 -59.69 3.76
N TYR A 91 -78.12 -59.98 5.06
CA TYR A 91 -79.10 -60.96 5.52
C TYR A 91 -80.55 -60.48 5.35
N ILE A 92 -80.83 -59.19 5.52
CA ILE A 92 -82.14 -58.58 5.25
C ILE A 92 -82.41 -58.54 3.75
N LYS A 93 -81.43 -58.13 2.93
CA LYS A 93 -81.50 -58.19 1.46
C LYS A 93 -81.85 -59.62 0.99
N SER A 94 -81.13 -60.62 1.52
CA SER A 94 -81.39 -62.04 1.23
C SER A 94 -82.79 -62.51 1.64
N ILE A 95 -83.39 -61.90 2.68
CA ILE A 95 -84.78 -62.18 3.08
C ILE A 95 -85.77 -61.53 2.10
N ASN A 96 -85.48 -60.30 1.69
CA ASN A 96 -86.31 -59.53 0.77
C ASN A 96 -86.36 -60.15 -0.63
N ASP A 97 -85.26 -60.74 -1.11
CA ASP A 97 -85.10 -61.18 -2.50
C ASP A 97 -85.96 -62.38 -2.91
N ASP A 98 -86.16 -63.38 -2.04
CA ASP A 98 -86.86 -64.63 -2.42
C ASP A 98 -87.75 -65.23 -1.32
N PRO A 99 -87.32 -65.34 -0.04
CA PRO A 99 -88.14 -65.97 1.00
C PRO A 99 -89.49 -65.26 1.25
N LEU A 100 -89.52 -63.94 1.33
CA LEU A 100 -90.77 -63.18 1.54
C LEU A 100 -91.69 -63.25 0.33
N ASP A 101 -91.14 -63.07 -0.87
CA ASP A 101 -91.89 -63.08 -2.12
C ASP A 101 -92.48 -64.48 -2.39
N THR A 102 -91.76 -65.55 -2.01
CA THR A 102 -92.26 -66.93 -2.06
C THR A 102 -93.45 -67.14 -1.12
N ILE A 103 -93.42 -66.62 0.11
CA ILE A 103 -94.56 -66.73 1.04
C ILE A 103 -95.77 -65.98 0.50
N LEU A 104 -95.56 -64.76 0.00
CA LEU A 104 -96.62 -63.99 -0.64
C LEU A 104 -97.22 -64.76 -1.81
N ARG A 105 -96.41 -65.26 -2.74
CA ARG A 105 -96.90 -66.01 -3.91
C ARG A 105 -97.72 -67.24 -3.53
N ASP A 106 -97.23 -68.02 -2.56
CA ASP A 106 -97.79 -69.34 -2.27
C ASP A 106 -99.02 -69.27 -1.35
N LEU A 107 -99.10 -68.31 -0.43
CA LEU A 107 -100.23 -68.17 0.50
C LEU A 107 -101.28 -67.16 0.06
N MET A 108 -100.93 -66.16 -0.76
CA MET A 108 -101.85 -65.10 -1.18
C MET A 108 -103.17 -65.59 -1.81
N PRO A 109 -103.18 -66.66 -2.64
CA PRO A 109 -104.43 -67.16 -3.23
C PRO A 109 -105.46 -67.69 -2.22
N PHE A 110 -105.05 -67.98 -0.99
CA PHE A 110 -105.89 -68.59 0.06
C PHE A 110 -106.32 -67.60 1.14
N ILE A 111 -106.00 -66.32 0.97
CA ILE A 111 -106.43 -65.25 1.87
C ILE A 111 -107.84 -64.85 1.46
N PHE A 112 -108.81 -65.03 2.36
CA PHE A 112 -110.16 -64.55 2.14
C PHE A 112 -110.20 -63.04 2.28
N TYR A 113 -110.44 -62.32 1.18
CA TYR A 113 -110.60 -60.87 1.16
C TYR A 113 -111.90 -60.42 1.84
N LYS A 114 -112.02 -60.59 3.16
CA LYS A 114 -113.11 -60.05 4.00
C LYS A 114 -112.78 -58.64 4.50
N GLY A 115 -112.31 -57.75 3.63
CA GLY A 115 -112.00 -56.35 4.00
C GLY A 115 -110.76 -56.12 4.88
N GLU A 116 -110.21 -57.17 5.51
CA GLU A 116 -109.02 -57.11 6.37
C GLU A 116 -107.72 -56.80 5.59
N ALA A 117 -107.72 -57.01 4.27
CA ALA A 117 -106.56 -56.73 3.42
C ALA A 117 -106.19 -55.25 3.35
N ALA A 118 -107.18 -54.36 3.40
CA ALA A 118 -106.95 -52.92 3.41
C ALA A 118 -106.30 -52.45 4.73
N ALA A 119 -106.73 -53.02 5.86
CA ALA A 119 -106.17 -52.72 7.18
C ALA A 119 -104.72 -53.21 7.31
N ALA A 120 -104.43 -54.41 6.82
CA ALA A 120 -103.08 -54.95 6.77
C ALA A 120 -102.11 -54.05 5.96
N LEU A 121 -102.55 -53.59 4.79
CA LEU A 121 -101.76 -52.70 3.95
C LEU A 121 -101.53 -51.34 4.64
N GLN A 122 -102.55 -50.80 5.30
CA GLN A 122 -102.44 -49.55 6.06
C GLN A 122 -101.40 -49.67 7.20
N ASN A 123 -101.47 -50.74 7.99
CA ASN A 123 -100.52 -51.00 9.08
C ASN A 123 -99.08 -51.15 8.56
N ALA A 124 -98.90 -51.88 7.45
CA ALA A 124 -97.61 -52.04 6.80
C ALA A 124 -97.03 -50.71 6.28
N LEU A 125 -97.86 -49.84 5.69
CA LEU A 125 -97.45 -48.50 5.24
C LEU A 125 -97.08 -47.57 6.40
N ASN A 126 -97.76 -47.69 7.55
CA ASN A 126 -97.42 -46.95 8.76
C ASN A 126 -96.05 -47.38 9.29
N GLN A 127 -95.77 -48.69 9.37
CA GLN A 127 -94.47 -49.21 9.81
C GLN A 127 -93.31 -48.77 8.92
N TYR A 128 -93.53 -48.73 7.60
CA TYR A 128 -92.56 -48.14 6.68
C TYR A 128 -92.30 -46.66 7.04
N SER A 129 -93.36 -45.88 7.20
CA SER A 129 -93.28 -44.44 7.49
C SER A 129 -92.60 -44.13 8.83
N GLU A 130 -92.88 -44.91 9.87
CA GLU A 130 -92.22 -44.81 11.18
C GLU A 130 -90.70 -45.04 11.07
N THR A 131 -90.30 -46.06 10.31
CA THR A 131 -88.88 -46.37 10.05
C THR A 131 -88.17 -45.22 9.31
N ILE A 132 -88.86 -44.56 8.37
CA ILE A 132 -88.33 -43.36 7.69
C ILE A 132 -88.16 -42.19 8.68
N LEU A 133 -89.16 -41.97 9.54
CA LEU A 133 -89.15 -40.86 10.50
C LEU A 133 -88.03 -41.01 11.54
N GLU A 134 -87.81 -42.21 12.07
CA GLU A 134 -86.72 -42.51 13.02
C GLU A 134 -85.34 -42.14 12.42
N HIS A 135 -85.10 -42.56 11.18
CA HIS A 135 -83.87 -42.25 10.45
C HIS A 135 -83.71 -40.74 10.22
N ALA A 136 -84.77 -40.05 9.78
CA ALA A 136 -84.73 -38.61 9.54
C ALA A 136 -84.42 -37.80 10.81
N GLN A 137 -84.98 -38.20 11.96
CA GLN A 137 -84.72 -37.55 13.24
C GLN A 137 -83.25 -37.70 13.68
N SER A 138 -82.66 -38.88 13.48
CA SER A 138 -81.25 -39.13 13.77
C SER A 138 -80.33 -38.21 12.94
N TYR A 139 -80.59 -38.07 11.63
CA TYR A 139 -79.83 -37.15 10.77
C TYR A 139 -79.95 -35.69 11.21
N LEU A 140 -81.15 -35.25 11.60
CA LEU A 140 -81.37 -33.89 12.09
C LEU A 140 -80.59 -33.63 13.38
N ALA A 141 -80.59 -34.59 14.31
CA ALA A 141 -79.82 -34.49 15.55
C ALA A 141 -78.31 -34.38 15.28
N ASN A 142 -77.78 -35.21 14.39
CA ASN A 142 -76.36 -35.16 13.99
C ASN A 142 -76.01 -33.82 13.32
N ALA A 143 -76.84 -33.36 12.38
CA ALA A 143 -76.66 -32.07 11.72
C ALA A 143 -76.66 -30.90 12.72
N LYS A 144 -77.53 -30.95 13.74
CA LYS A 144 -77.58 -29.95 14.82
C LYS A 144 -76.31 -29.97 15.67
N SER A 145 -75.81 -31.15 16.05
CA SER A 145 -74.56 -31.29 16.82
C SER A 145 -73.37 -30.72 16.05
N SER A 146 -73.23 -31.10 14.76
CA SER A 146 -72.15 -30.58 13.91
C SER A 146 -72.24 -29.08 13.70
N ALA A 147 -73.45 -28.50 13.61
CA ALA A 147 -73.62 -27.05 13.54
C ALA A 147 -73.16 -26.35 14.83
N GLN A 148 -73.43 -26.92 16.01
CA GLN A 148 -72.97 -26.39 17.29
C GLN A 148 -71.44 -26.45 17.42
N GLU A 149 -70.83 -27.57 17.02
CA GLU A 149 -69.36 -27.71 16.99
C GLU A 149 -68.72 -26.69 16.05
N ALA A 150 -69.30 -26.46 14.87
CA ALA A 150 -68.82 -25.45 13.93
C ALA A 150 -68.90 -24.02 14.50
N GLU A 151 -69.94 -23.71 15.28
CA GLU A 151 -70.08 -22.40 15.94
C GLU A 151 -69.00 -22.18 17.02
N ILE A 152 -68.71 -23.20 17.84
CA ILE A 152 -67.63 -23.17 18.83
C ILE A 152 -66.27 -22.96 18.13
N LEU A 153 -65.97 -23.76 17.09
CA LEU A 153 -64.74 -23.62 16.31
C LEU A 153 -64.61 -22.23 15.68
N SER A 154 -65.71 -21.67 15.16
CA SER A 154 -65.68 -20.31 14.61
C SER A 154 -65.35 -19.26 15.67
N GLN A 155 -65.77 -19.46 16.91
CA GLN A 155 -65.47 -18.55 18.02
C GLN A 155 -64.00 -18.66 18.47
N ASP A 156 -63.47 -19.87 18.51
CA ASP A 156 -62.05 -20.13 18.80
C ASP A 156 -61.15 -19.47 17.74
N VAL A 157 -61.49 -19.63 16.45
CA VAL A 157 -60.78 -18.99 15.35
C VAL A 157 -60.78 -17.46 15.50
N ARG A 158 -61.92 -16.85 15.85
CA ARG A 158 -61.99 -15.39 16.08
C ARG A 158 -61.09 -14.95 17.23
N THR A 159 -61.04 -15.72 18.31
CA THR A 159 -60.18 -15.45 19.46
C THR A 159 -58.70 -15.52 19.09
N ILE A 160 -58.30 -16.56 18.36
CA ILE A 160 -56.92 -16.74 17.86
C ILE A 160 -56.51 -15.59 16.94
N VAL A 161 -57.39 -15.17 16.02
CA VAL A 161 -57.13 -14.04 15.11
C VAL A 161 -56.96 -12.73 15.88
N SER A 162 -57.80 -12.49 16.89
CA SER A 162 -57.66 -11.34 17.79
C SER A 162 -56.30 -11.36 18.50
N ASP A 163 -55.89 -12.48 19.08
CA ASP A 163 -54.60 -12.56 19.79
C ASP A 163 -53.40 -12.42 18.85
N LEU A 164 -53.49 -12.94 17.62
CA LEU A 164 -52.50 -12.74 16.57
C LEU A 164 -52.36 -11.26 16.18
N SER A 165 -53.47 -10.53 16.08
CA SER A 165 -53.44 -9.09 15.78
C SER A 165 -52.72 -8.30 16.87
N LYS A 166 -53.00 -8.58 18.15
CA LYS A 166 -52.30 -7.96 19.29
C LYS A 166 -50.79 -8.26 19.28
N LYS A 167 -50.41 -9.52 19.06
CA LYS A 167 -48.98 -9.89 18.95
C LYS A 167 -48.28 -9.19 17.79
N ARG A 168 -48.97 -9.02 16.66
CA ARG A 168 -48.44 -8.29 15.49
C ARG A 168 -48.18 -6.82 15.83
N GLU A 169 -49.08 -6.17 16.56
CA GLU A 169 -48.93 -4.79 17.01
C GLU A 169 -47.71 -4.65 17.94
N GLN A 170 -47.59 -5.53 18.95
CA GLN A 170 -46.42 -5.57 19.83
C GLN A 170 -45.11 -5.79 19.07
N PHE A 171 -45.10 -6.67 18.07
CA PHE A 171 -43.92 -6.88 17.23
C PHE A 171 -43.56 -5.63 16.43
N SER A 172 -44.55 -4.89 15.95
CA SER A 172 -44.34 -3.61 15.27
C SER A 172 -43.71 -2.58 16.21
N GLU A 173 -44.21 -2.45 17.43
CA GLU A 173 -43.65 -1.54 18.45
C GLU A 173 -42.20 -1.88 18.79
N TYR A 174 -41.88 -3.18 18.97
CA TYR A 174 -40.50 -3.61 19.21
C TYR A 174 -39.60 -3.36 18.00
N SER A 175 -40.10 -3.60 16.79
CA SER A 175 -39.36 -3.31 15.57
C SER A 175 -39.02 -1.83 15.46
N GLU A 176 -39.96 -0.94 15.81
CA GLU A 176 -39.74 0.50 15.84
C GLU A 176 -38.65 0.86 16.88
N GLN A 177 -38.78 0.38 18.12
CA GLN A 177 -37.78 0.65 19.17
C GLN A 177 -36.38 0.14 18.84
N LEU A 178 -36.25 -0.94 18.08
CA LEU A 178 -34.96 -1.53 17.73
C LEU A 178 -34.33 -0.92 16.48
N PHE A 179 -35.12 -0.70 15.42
CA PHE A 179 -34.60 -0.52 14.06
C PHE A 179 -34.90 0.84 13.43
N GLU A 180 -35.81 1.64 13.98
CA GLU A 180 -36.08 2.98 13.45
C GLU A 180 -34.93 3.97 13.68
N LYS A 181 -35.09 5.19 13.14
CA LYS A 181 -34.04 6.22 13.08
C LYS A 181 -33.47 6.60 14.45
N ASP A 182 -34.27 6.53 15.51
CA ASP A 182 -33.87 6.73 16.92
C ASP A 182 -33.86 5.42 17.74
N GLY A 183 -33.99 4.29 17.06
CA GLY A 183 -33.97 2.96 17.67
C GLY A 183 -32.60 2.60 18.24
N VAL A 184 -32.57 1.51 19.01
CA VAL A 184 -31.35 1.00 19.67
C VAL A 184 -30.20 0.82 18.67
N LYS A 185 -30.47 0.34 17.45
CA LYS A 185 -29.46 0.19 16.40
C LYS A 185 -28.77 1.52 16.05
N SER A 186 -29.54 2.60 15.91
CA SER A 186 -29.02 3.93 15.59
C SER A 186 -28.19 4.50 16.73
N LYS A 187 -28.64 4.29 17.98
CA LYS A 187 -27.90 4.69 19.19
C LYS A 187 -26.57 3.96 19.32
N ILE A 188 -26.56 2.64 19.07
CA ILE A 188 -25.32 1.85 19.05
C ILE A 188 -24.40 2.34 17.93
N SER A 189 -24.91 2.59 16.73
CA SER A 189 -24.11 3.09 15.60
C SER A 189 -23.47 4.45 15.92
N SER A 190 -24.23 5.35 16.55
CA SER A 190 -23.73 6.65 17.00
C SER A 190 -22.67 6.51 18.08
N LEU A 191 -22.84 5.58 19.02
CA LEU A 191 -21.85 5.29 20.07
C LEU A 191 -20.56 4.70 19.47
N VAL A 192 -20.67 3.78 18.50
CA VAL A 192 -19.52 3.22 17.77
C VAL A 192 -18.77 4.33 17.04
N ASN A 193 -19.47 5.17 16.27
CA ASN A 193 -18.85 6.31 15.58
C ASN A 193 -18.14 7.26 16.55
N TYR A 194 -18.76 7.53 17.71
CA TYR A 194 -18.13 8.33 18.76
C TYR A 194 -16.83 7.68 19.29
N PHE A 195 -16.84 6.37 19.55
CA PHE A 195 -15.65 5.64 19.98
C PHE A 195 -14.56 5.62 18.92
N GLU A 196 -14.91 5.43 17.65
CA GLU A 196 -13.96 5.47 16.53
C GLU A 196 -13.30 6.84 16.40
N GLU A 197 -14.10 7.91 16.48
CA GLU A 197 -13.60 9.29 16.46
C GLU A 197 -12.64 9.54 17.64
N LYS A 198 -13.01 9.12 18.85
CA LYS A 198 -12.14 9.24 20.03
C LYS A 198 -10.87 8.41 19.92
N ASN A 199 -10.95 7.20 19.36
CA ASN A 199 -9.78 6.37 19.14
C ASN A 199 -8.84 6.96 18.08
N SER A 200 -9.39 7.59 17.04
CA SER A 200 -8.62 8.33 16.03
C SER A 200 -7.89 9.52 16.65
N GLN A 201 -8.58 10.31 17.50
CA GLN A 201 -7.97 11.41 18.26
C GLN A 201 -6.85 10.90 19.17
N LEU A 202 -7.06 9.79 19.89
CA LEU A 202 -6.04 9.18 20.75
C LEU A 202 -4.82 8.71 19.95
N THR A 203 -5.03 8.14 18.76
CA THR A 203 -3.95 7.69 17.88
C THR A 203 -3.12 8.86 17.38
N LYS A 204 -3.76 9.97 16.97
CA LYS A 204 -3.07 11.21 16.58
C LYS A 204 -2.24 11.77 17.74
N PHE A 205 -2.83 11.86 18.93
CA PHE A 205 -2.12 12.33 20.12
C PHE A 205 -0.92 11.44 20.46
N HIS A 206 -1.09 10.11 20.34
CA HIS A 206 0.02 9.17 20.54
C HIS A 206 1.12 9.37 19.49
N GLN A 207 0.78 9.60 18.23
CA GLN A 207 1.77 9.94 17.20
C GLN A 207 2.48 11.26 17.51
N GLU A 208 1.76 12.33 17.83
CA GLU A 208 2.36 13.62 18.17
C GLU A 208 3.38 13.53 19.33
N ILE A 209 3.10 12.69 20.34
CA ILE A 209 4.00 12.55 21.49
C ILE A 209 5.14 11.55 21.23
N PHE A 210 4.83 10.40 20.63
CA PHE A 210 5.70 9.23 20.60
C PHE A 210 6.19 8.85 19.19
N ASP A 211 5.94 9.67 18.17
CA ASP A 211 6.53 9.45 16.85
C ASP A 211 8.06 9.31 16.99
N PRO A 212 8.65 8.21 16.47
CA PRO A 212 10.06 7.91 16.68
C PRO A 212 11.01 8.82 15.89
N LYS A 213 10.52 9.61 14.94
CA LYS A 213 11.32 10.55 14.15
C LYS A 213 11.18 11.99 14.65
N ASP A 214 9.96 12.44 14.92
CA ASP A 214 9.67 13.85 15.21
C ASP A 214 8.66 14.06 16.35
N GLY A 215 8.36 13.01 17.12
CA GLY A 215 7.48 13.13 18.27
C GLY A 215 8.05 14.09 19.31
N ILE A 216 7.18 14.74 20.07
CA ILE A 216 7.55 15.69 21.14
C ILE A 216 8.62 15.08 22.07
N LYS A 217 8.53 13.78 22.36
CA LYS A 217 9.55 13.07 23.15
C LYS A 217 10.95 13.12 22.52
N GLU A 218 11.07 12.89 21.22
CA GLU A 218 12.38 12.90 20.54
C GLU A 218 12.88 14.34 20.38
N GLN A 219 11.99 15.30 20.12
CA GLN A 219 12.35 16.73 20.12
C GLN A 219 12.91 17.17 21.48
N ILE A 220 12.27 16.82 22.60
CA ILE A 220 12.78 17.10 23.95
C ILE A 220 14.15 16.46 24.18
N LYS A 221 14.36 15.23 23.70
CA LYS A 221 15.64 14.53 23.82
C LYS A 221 16.75 15.21 23.02
N ASN A 222 16.43 15.68 21.81
CA ASN A 222 17.36 16.45 20.98
C ASN A 222 17.70 17.79 21.64
N TYR A 223 16.71 18.54 22.11
CA TYR A 223 16.96 19.78 22.86
C TYR A 223 17.81 19.57 24.12
N LEU A 224 17.59 18.47 24.85
CA LEU A 224 18.40 18.12 26.01
C LEU A 224 19.85 17.77 25.61
N SER A 225 20.04 17.09 24.49
CA SER A 225 21.35 16.77 23.92
C SER A 225 22.09 18.04 23.50
N ASP A 226 21.43 18.92 22.76
CA ASP A 226 21.96 20.21 22.31
C ASP A 226 22.33 21.09 23.50
N GLY A 227 21.44 21.19 24.50
CA GLY A 227 21.71 21.91 25.74
C GLY A 227 22.91 21.36 26.51
N LYS A 228 23.10 20.03 26.53
CA LYS A 228 24.32 19.42 27.10
C LYS A 228 25.57 19.78 26.29
N SER A 229 25.50 19.70 24.96
CA SER A 229 26.61 20.04 24.07
C SER A 229 27.03 21.50 24.24
N GLN A 230 26.07 22.43 24.20
CA GLN A 230 26.29 23.85 24.44
C GLN A 230 26.87 24.11 25.82
N ASN A 231 26.41 23.38 26.85
CA ASN A 231 27.00 23.51 28.19
C ASN A 231 28.45 23.03 28.23
N THR A 232 28.80 21.95 27.51
CA THR A 232 30.20 21.50 27.36
C THR A 232 31.05 22.55 26.63
N GLU A 233 30.55 23.13 25.53
CA GLU A 233 31.23 24.23 24.83
C GLU A 233 31.41 25.44 25.73
N LEU A 234 30.39 25.84 26.50
CA LEU A 234 30.47 26.95 27.45
C LEU A 234 31.54 26.69 28.53
N HIS A 235 31.62 25.45 29.05
CA HIS A 235 32.68 25.07 29.98
C HIS A 235 34.07 25.17 29.34
N SER A 236 34.23 24.73 28.09
CA SER A 236 35.50 24.87 27.37
C SER A 236 35.88 26.33 27.14
N LEU A 237 34.92 27.18 26.75
CA LEU A 237 35.14 28.61 26.55
C LEU A 237 35.49 29.32 27.85
N LYS A 238 34.83 28.96 28.96
CA LYS A 238 35.15 29.44 30.30
C LYS A 238 36.57 29.04 30.70
N SER A 239 36.97 27.79 30.44
CA SER A 239 38.33 27.32 30.71
C SER A 239 39.37 28.09 29.89
N ASN A 240 39.12 28.26 28.59
CA ASN A 240 40.01 29.02 27.70
C ASN A 240 40.11 30.49 28.13
N SER A 241 38.99 31.11 28.53
CA SER A 241 38.99 32.48 29.03
C SER A 241 39.76 32.61 30.35
N SER A 242 39.67 31.60 31.23
CA SER A 242 40.50 31.54 32.44
C SER A 242 41.98 31.45 32.11
N HIS A 243 42.35 30.59 31.16
CA HIS A 243 43.74 30.45 30.70
C HIS A 243 44.28 31.76 30.12
N ILE A 244 43.48 32.46 29.30
CA ILE A 244 43.85 33.78 28.78
C ILE A 244 44.02 34.80 29.91
N LEU A 245 43.16 34.78 30.93
CA LEU A 245 43.30 35.64 32.11
C LEU A 245 44.59 35.34 32.88
N ASP A 246 44.94 34.07 33.03
CA ASP A 246 46.18 33.63 33.67
C ASP A 246 47.41 34.07 32.85
N GLU A 247 47.40 33.84 31.54
CA GLU A 247 48.44 34.35 30.61
C GLU A 247 48.57 35.87 30.67
N LEU A 248 47.46 36.60 30.73
CA LEU A 248 47.46 38.07 30.79
C LEU A 248 47.97 38.58 32.14
N SER A 249 47.68 37.87 33.23
CA SER A 249 48.24 38.12 34.55
C SER A 249 49.75 37.85 34.57
N GLU A 250 50.22 36.75 33.97
CA GLU A 250 51.65 36.47 33.82
C GLU A 250 52.35 37.52 32.97
N PHE A 251 51.75 37.91 31.84
CA PHE A 251 52.26 38.99 31.00
C PHE A 251 52.32 40.32 31.77
N TYR A 252 51.29 40.64 32.54
CA TYR A 252 51.28 41.84 33.39
C TYR A 252 52.42 41.81 34.41
N ILE A 253 52.69 40.67 35.04
CA ILE A 253 53.84 40.48 35.94
C ILE A 253 55.17 40.63 35.18
N GLN A 254 55.28 40.12 33.96
CA GLN A 254 56.50 40.26 33.14
C GLN A 254 56.79 41.72 32.75
N ILE A 255 55.74 42.50 32.41
CA ILE A 255 55.90 43.91 32.02
C ILE A 255 56.16 44.80 33.24
N PHE A 256 55.36 44.63 34.30
CA PHE A 256 55.32 45.57 35.43
C PHE A 256 56.02 45.08 36.69
N GLY A 257 56.30 43.78 36.85
CA GLY A 257 56.88 43.21 38.07
C GLY A 257 55.84 42.73 39.09
N LYS A 258 56.29 42.13 40.19
CA LYS A 258 55.42 41.73 41.32
C LYS A 258 55.33 42.89 42.32
N LYS A 259 54.17 43.07 42.95
CA LYS A 259 54.01 44.05 44.03
C LYS A 259 54.62 43.51 45.32
N ASN A 260 55.40 44.35 45.98
CA ASN A 260 55.95 44.07 47.31
C ASN A 260 55.01 44.57 48.43
N GLU A 261 55.37 44.28 49.68
CA GLU A 261 54.58 44.63 50.88
C GLU A 261 54.34 46.15 51.02
N ASP A 262 55.20 46.98 50.40
CA ASP A 262 55.10 48.45 50.39
C ASP A 262 54.26 49.02 49.23
N GLY A 263 53.71 48.16 48.36
CA GLY A 263 52.84 48.55 47.24
C GLY A 263 53.57 48.95 45.95
N ASP A 264 54.91 49.00 45.99
CA ASP A 264 55.76 49.25 44.82
C ASP A 264 56.04 47.98 44.01
N PHE A 265 56.26 48.16 42.70
CA PHE A 265 56.51 47.08 41.77
C PHE A 265 58.01 46.76 41.67
N GLU A 266 58.40 45.52 41.97
CA GLU A 266 59.78 45.03 41.81
C GLU A 266 59.94 44.07 40.62
N GLY A 267 61.04 44.24 39.87
CA GLY A 267 61.33 43.48 38.64
C GLY A 267 60.54 43.95 37.40
N GLY A 268 60.58 43.14 36.33
CA GLY A 268 59.84 43.38 35.08
C GLY A 268 60.53 44.30 34.06
N LEU A 269 60.11 44.22 32.79
CA LEU A 269 60.73 44.95 31.68
C LEU A 269 60.74 46.46 31.89
N LYS A 270 59.71 47.05 32.51
CA LYS A 270 59.67 48.49 32.79
C LYS A 270 60.82 48.92 33.70
N ASN A 271 61.07 48.15 34.75
CA ASN A 271 62.13 48.42 35.72
C ASN A 271 63.52 48.21 35.09
N GLU A 272 63.66 47.17 34.25
CA GLU A 272 64.88 46.92 33.47
C GLU A 272 65.15 48.04 32.46
N LEU A 273 64.12 48.60 31.82
CA LEU A 273 64.24 49.75 30.92
C LEU A 273 64.67 51.02 31.66
N GLU A 274 64.18 51.24 32.88
CA GLU A 274 64.54 52.36 33.74
C GLU A 274 65.99 52.24 34.23
N ILE A 275 66.43 51.03 34.60
CA ILE A 275 67.83 50.71 34.88
C ILE A 275 68.70 50.97 33.64
N ARG A 276 68.34 50.43 32.48
CA ARG A 276 69.05 50.63 31.21
C ARG A 276 69.13 52.10 30.81
N LYS A 277 68.09 52.89 31.06
CA LYS A 277 68.09 54.34 30.84
C LYS A 277 69.10 55.04 31.73
N ASN A 278 69.17 54.68 33.01
CA ASN A 278 70.17 55.20 33.93
C ASN A 278 71.59 54.77 33.54
N GLU A 279 71.78 53.52 33.10
CA GLU A 279 73.05 53.05 32.51
C GLU A 279 73.40 53.82 31.23
N LEU A 280 72.41 54.20 30.42
CA LEU A 280 72.61 55.00 29.21
C LEU A 280 72.97 56.45 29.53
N ASP A 281 72.41 57.03 30.59
CA ASP A 281 72.78 58.35 31.10
C ASP A 281 74.21 58.32 31.69
N GLU A 282 74.60 57.21 32.34
CA GLU A 282 75.97 56.98 32.81
C GLU A 282 76.95 56.76 31.63
N PHE A 283 76.54 56.03 30.59
CA PHE A 283 77.29 55.87 29.34
C PHE A 283 77.44 57.21 28.60
N LYS A 284 76.39 58.04 28.59
CA LYS A 284 76.41 59.40 28.04
C LYS A 284 77.43 60.27 28.79
N ARG A 285 77.50 60.16 30.12
CA ARG A 285 78.52 60.81 30.95
C ARG A 285 79.94 60.37 30.56
N GLN A 286 80.16 59.08 30.30
CA GLN A 286 81.44 58.54 29.82
C GLN A 286 81.81 58.98 28.38
N GLN A 287 80.83 59.17 27.50
CA GLN A 287 81.06 59.70 26.15
C GLN A 287 81.42 61.19 26.16
N GLN A 288 80.94 61.95 27.15
CA GLN A 288 81.26 63.36 27.31
C GLN A 288 82.76 63.59 27.62
N GLU A 289 83.40 62.65 28.34
CA GLU A 289 84.86 62.62 28.56
C GLU A 289 85.62 62.22 27.29
N ARG A 290 85.12 61.29 26.47
CA ARG A 290 85.71 60.96 25.15
C ARG A 290 85.57 62.08 24.12
N TYR A 291 84.55 62.95 24.26
CA TYR A 291 84.26 64.06 23.35
C TYR A 291 85.34 65.17 23.39
N GLN A 292 86.04 65.35 24.51
CA GLN A 292 87.13 66.33 24.63
C GLN A 292 88.46 65.87 24.00
N GLU A 293 88.62 64.57 23.74
CA GLU A 293 89.85 63.99 23.17
C GLU A 293 89.71 63.65 21.66
N LEU A 294 88.46 63.50 21.18
CA LEU A 294 88.14 63.18 19.77
C LEU A 294 87.99 64.42 18.87
N ASN A 295 87.74 65.61 19.45
CA ASN A 295 87.56 66.86 18.70
C ASN A 295 88.88 67.43 18.12
N THR A 296 90.03 66.92 18.58
CA THR A 296 91.37 67.29 18.08
C THR A 296 91.79 66.45 16.85
N GLN A 297 91.02 65.41 16.48
CA GLN A 297 91.39 64.46 15.41
C GLN A 297 90.40 64.38 14.24
N ILE A 298 89.32 65.18 14.22
CA ILE A 298 88.25 65.09 13.19
C ILE A 298 88.18 66.32 12.24
N GLU A 299 89.08 67.30 12.36
CA GLU A 299 89.14 68.43 11.41
C GLU A 299 89.82 68.13 10.06
N ASN A 300 90.35 66.92 9.84
CA ASN A 300 91.14 66.63 8.64
C ASN A 300 90.53 65.68 7.60
N LEU A 301 89.29 65.20 7.75
CA LEU A 301 88.66 64.37 6.71
C LEU A 301 87.15 64.63 6.58
N LEU A 302 86.81 65.79 6.02
CA LEU A 302 85.61 65.96 5.18
C LEU A 302 85.85 65.27 3.80
N PRO A 303 84.85 65.09 2.93
CA PRO A 303 83.64 64.28 3.04
C PRO A 303 83.40 63.46 1.74
N GLY A 304 82.34 62.63 1.70
CA GLY A 304 81.64 62.33 0.44
C GLY A 304 81.63 60.87 -0.02
N ALA A 305 80.48 60.22 0.15
CA ALA A 305 80.08 59.09 -0.69
C ALA A 305 78.59 59.27 -1.01
N THR A 306 78.30 59.67 -2.25
CA THR A 306 76.95 59.84 -2.82
C THR A 306 76.75 58.94 -4.03
N SER A 307 75.51 58.46 -4.16
CA SER A 307 74.69 58.38 -5.38
C SER A 307 75.11 57.52 -6.59
N ALA A 308 76.25 56.84 -6.62
CA ALA A 308 76.58 55.91 -7.72
C ALA A 308 75.98 54.48 -7.55
N GLY A 309 75.66 54.06 -6.32
CA GLY A 309 75.30 52.66 -6.02
C GLY A 309 73.87 52.21 -6.37
N LEU A 310 72.89 53.13 -6.48
CA LEU A 310 71.49 52.72 -6.70
C LEU A 310 71.18 52.33 -8.15
N SER A 311 71.80 52.97 -9.14
CA SER A 311 71.53 52.63 -10.55
C SER A 311 72.09 51.26 -10.93
N SER A 312 73.23 50.83 -10.37
CA SER A 312 73.78 49.50 -10.65
C SER A 312 72.91 48.41 -10.01
N ALA A 313 72.40 48.63 -8.80
CA ALA A 313 71.52 47.68 -8.11
C ALA A 313 70.19 47.46 -8.87
N TYR A 314 69.61 48.50 -9.48
CA TYR A 314 68.41 48.33 -10.33
C TYR A 314 68.72 47.69 -11.68
N HIS A 315 69.88 47.99 -12.27
CA HIS A 315 70.34 47.33 -13.49
C HIS A 315 70.55 45.82 -13.31
N GLU A 316 71.16 45.43 -12.19
CA GLU A 316 71.40 44.03 -11.83
C GLU A 316 70.08 43.26 -11.62
N MET A 317 69.08 43.91 -11.02
CA MET A 317 67.73 43.34 -10.86
C MET A 317 66.97 43.26 -12.19
N TYR A 318 67.09 44.25 -13.07
CA TYR A 318 66.55 44.18 -14.42
C TYR A 318 67.16 43.02 -15.21
N GLU A 319 68.49 42.88 -15.21
CA GLU A 319 69.19 41.79 -15.87
C GLU A 319 68.72 40.42 -15.34
N LYS A 320 68.61 40.28 -14.03
CA LYS A 320 68.13 39.04 -13.40
C LYS A 320 66.74 38.64 -13.90
N PHE A 321 65.75 39.54 -13.82
CA PHE A 321 64.39 39.21 -14.25
C PHE A 321 64.26 39.07 -15.77
N ASN A 322 65.02 39.85 -16.55
CA ASN A 322 65.04 39.71 -18.01
C ASN A 322 65.65 38.36 -18.45
N ASN A 323 66.65 37.86 -17.72
CA ASN A 323 67.20 36.53 -17.92
C ASN A 323 66.20 35.44 -17.50
N GLU A 324 65.48 35.62 -16.38
CA GLU A 324 64.38 34.73 -15.99
C GLU A 324 63.28 34.68 -17.07
N VAL A 325 62.91 35.80 -17.71
CA VAL A 325 61.96 35.83 -18.84
C VAL A 325 62.43 35.00 -20.02
N LYS A 326 63.73 35.09 -20.36
CA LYS A 326 64.32 34.28 -21.44
C LYS A 326 64.31 32.80 -21.08
N ASP A 327 64.61 32.45 -19.84
CA ASP A 327 64.63 31.06 -19.38
C ASP A 327 63.23 30.46 -19.29
N TYR A 328 62.25 31.15 -18.71
CA TYR A 328 60.84 30.73 -18.77
C TYR A 328 60.31 30.67 -20.21
N GLY A 329 60.82 31.52 -21.10
CA GLY A 329 60.57 31.42 -22.54
C GLY A 329 61.02 30.07 -23.14
N LYS A 330 62.21 29.59 -22.79
CA LYS A 330 62.70 28.27 -23.21
C LYS A 330 61.85 27.15 -22.61
N TRP A 331 61.54 27.23 -21.31
CA TRP A 331 60.69 26.24 -20.62
C TRP A 331 59.28 26.18 -21.19
N PHE A 332 58.72 27.30 -21.67
CA PHE A 332 57.42 27.33 -22.32
C PHE A 332 57.41 26.49 -23.61
N TYR A 333 58.45 26.59 -24.44
CA TYR A 333 58.56 25.76 -25.63
C TYR A 333 58.76 24.27 -25.29
N TRP A 334 59.54 23.95 -24.23
CA TRP A 334 59.63 22.58 -23.71
C TRP A 334 58.28 22.04 -23.24
N ALA A 335 57.50 22.84 -22.51
CA ALA A 335 56.17 22.48 -22.05
C ALA A 335 55.21 22.20 -23.22
N LEU A 336 55.29 23.02 -24.28
CA LEU A 336 54.49 22.83 -25.49
C LEU A 336 54.89 21.54 -26.24
N GLY A 337 56.18 21.22 -26.28
CA GLY A 337 56.69 19.96 -26.82
C GLY A 337 56.22 18.75 -26.03
N ILE A 338 56.23 18.81 -24.69
CA ILE A 338 55.70 17.75 -23.82
C ILE A 338 54.20 17.54 -24.06
N LEU A 339 53.43 18.63 -24.15
CA LEU A 339 51.99 18.56 -24.46
C LEU A 339 51.75 17.83 -25.80
N PHE A 340 52.53 18.16 -26.83
CA PHE A 340 52.43 17.51 -28.13
C PHE A 340 52.78 16.01 -28.07
N ILE A 341 53.85 15.64 -27.34
CA ILE A 341 54.23 14.24 -27.13
C ILE A 341 53.14 13.47 -26.39
N VAL A 342 52.54 14.05 -25.35
CA VAL A 342 51.45 13.42 -24.59
C VAL A 342 50.22 13.18 -25.48
N ILE A 343 49.85 14.16 -26.32
CA ILE A 343 48.74 14.01 -27.27
C ILE A 343 49.01 12.87 -28.26
N ILE A 344 50.23 12.78 -28.80
CA ILE A 344 50.63 11.69 -29.70
C ILE A 344 50.62 10.34 -28.97
N ALA A 345 51.24 10.25 -27.79
CA ALA A 345 51.35 9.01 -27.03
C ALA A 345 49.96 8.45 -26.67
N VAL A 346 49.05 9.31 -26.22
CA VAL A 346 47.68 8.93 -25.88
C VAL A 346 46.91 8.46 -27.13
N THR A 347 47.14 9.08 -28.28
CA THR A 347 46.53 8.66 -29.56
C THR A 347 47.12 7.32 -30.04
N CYS A 348 48.40 7.09 -29.83
CA CYS A 348 49.09 5.86 -30.21
C CYS A 348 48.74 4.67 -29.30
N ILE A 349 48.54 4.89 -28.00
CA ILE A 349 48.13 3.87 -27.03
C ILE A 349 46.73 3.30 -27.37
N HIS A 350 45.80 4.15 -27.82
CA HIS A 350 44.47 3.72 -28.27
C HIS A 350 44.53 2.87 -29.55
N ASN A 351 45.40 3.24 -30.51
CA ASN A 351 45.55 2.47 -31.73
C ASN A 351 46.18 1.09 -31.46
N LYS A 352 47.11 1.00 -30.50
CA LYS A 352 47.76 -0.25 -30.08
C LYS A 352 46.85 -1.17 -29.26
N SER A 353 45.91 -0.64 -28.49
CA SER A 353 44.88 -1.45 -27.81
C SER A 353 43.88 -2.10 -28.79
N ASN A 354 43.61 -1.46 -29.94
CA ASN A 354 42.79 -2.06 -30.99
C ASN A 354 43.52 -3.20 -31.74
N GLU A 355 44.84 -3.12 -31.93
CA GLU A 355 45.62 -4.21 -32.53
C GLU A 355 45.78 -5.44 -31.60
N ILE A 356 45.90 -5.23 -30.29
CA ILE A 356 45.97 -6.35 -29.32
C ILE A 356 44.65 -7.15 -29.24
N ASN A 357 43.50 -6.51 -29.48
CA ASN A 357 42.21 -7.19 -29.58
C ASN A 357 42.03 -7.97 -30.89
N ILE A 358 42.71 -7.58 -31.96
CA ILE A 358 42.71 -8.30 -33.25
C ILE A 358 43.64 -9.53 -33.18
N LEU A 359 44.79 -9.44 -32.51
CA LEU A 359 45.70 -10.58 -32.29
C LEU A 359 45.12 -11.67 -31.37
N ASN A 360 44.29 -11.31 -30.38
CA ASN A 360 43.62 -12.27 -29.50
C ASN A 360 42.43 -13.02 -30.17
N GLN A 361 41.83 -12.45 -31.23
CA GLN A 361 40.82 -13.14 -32.05
C GLN A 361 41.45 -14.04 -33.14
N VAL A 362 42.68 -13.74 -33.56
CA VAL A 362 43.43 -14.55 -34.55
C VAL A 362 44.18 -15.70 -33.88
N THR A 363 44.59 -15.61 -32.62
CA THR A 363 45.25 -16.73 -31.90
C THR A 363 44.29 -17.79 -31.38
N THR A 364 42.99 -17.49 -31.25
CA THR A 364 41.94 -18.46 -30.84
C THR A 364 41.30 -19.22 -31.99
N SER A 365 41.61 -18.86 -33.25
CA SER A 365 41.09 -19.52 -34.47
C SER A 365 42.11 -20.42 -35.19
N PHE A 366 43.36 -20.52 -34.71
CA PHE A 366 44.41 -21.37 -35.28
C PHE A 366 44.83 -22.58 -34.41
N THR A 367 44.18 -22.81 -33.27
CA THR A 367 44.42 -23.97 -32.37
C THR A 367 43.22 -24.92 -32.27
N THR A 368 42.37 -24.96 -33.30
CA THR A 368 41.36 -26.02 -33.49
C THR A 368 41.46 -26.61 -34.90
N GLN A 369 42.68 -26.90 -35.32
CA GLN A 369 43.01 -27.84 -36.40
C GLN A 369 44.45 -28.27 -36.15
N ASN A 370 44.63 -29.37 -35.42
CA ASN A 370 45.73 -30.33 -35.51
C ASN A 370 45.97 -31.01 -34.15
N ASN A 371 45.84 -32.34 -34.19
CA ASN A 371 46.36 -33.34 -33.24
C ASN A 371 45.57 -33.55 -31.94
N GLU A 372 44.83 -34.67 -31.88
CA GLU A 372 45.22 -35.78 -31.00
C GLU A 372 44.49 -37.08 -31.38
N SER A 373 45.26 -38.01 -31.94
CA SER A 373 44.97 -39.45 -31.97
C SER A 373 45.84 -40.11 -30.89
N ASN A 374 45.22 -40.66 -29.84
CA ASN A 374 45.54 -41.96 -29.22
C ASN A 374 44.81 -42.11 -27.86
N GLU A 375 43.97 -43.13 -27.78
CA GLU A 375 43.37 -43.78 -26.59
C GLU A 375 44.43 -44.31 -25.58
N PRO A 376 44.12 -44.77 -24.32
CA PRO A 376 42.89 -45.51 -23.92
C PRO A 376 42.31 -45.36 -22.47
N LYS A 377 41.06 -45.88 -22.30
CA LYS A 377 40.38 -46.48 -21.11
C LYS A 377 40.13 -45.58 -19.87
N ASP A 378 39.06 -45.63 -19.08
CA ASP A 378 37.93 -46.55 -18.79
C ASP A 378 36.88 -45.67 -18.05
N SER A 379 35.57 -45.68 -18.30
CA SER A 379 34.59 -46.52 -17.58
C SER A 379 33.20 -45.86 -17.73
N SER A 380 32.15 -46.69 -17.86
CA SER A 380 30.72 -46.51 -17.45
C SER A 380 30.12 -45.08 -17.49
N GLU A 381 28.98 -44.79 -18.12
CA GLU A 381 27.70 -45.49 -18.02
C GLU A 381 26.67 -44.76 -18.92
N THR A 382 25.78 -45.53 -19.58
CA THR A 382 24.33 -45.29 -19.81
C THR A 382 23.79 -43.87 -20.09
N SER A 383 22.81 -43.60 -20.96
CA SER A 383 21.89 -44.37 -21.80
C SER A 383 20.93 -43.35 -22.47
N ASN A 384 20.56 -43.60 -23.73
CA ASN A 384 19.25 -43.34 -24.33
C ASN A 384 18.70 -41.89 -24.50
N LYS A 385 18.48 -41.47 -25.77
CA LYS A 385 17.25 -41.68 -26.58
C LYS A 385 16.92 -40.50 -27.52
N THR A 386 17.03 -40.79 -28.82
CA THR A 386 16.03 -40.59 -29.92
C THR A 386 15.17 -39.31 -30.00
N LYS A 387 15.26 -38.58 -31.12
CA LYS A 387 14.27 -38.43 -32.25
C LYS A 387 14.58 -37.13 -33.04
N THR A 388 14.90 -37.13 -34.35
CA THR A 388 14.00 -37.29 -35.54
C THR A 388 12.88 -36.23 -35.49
N GLU A 389 12.63 -35.30 -36.43
CA GLU A 389 12.96 -35.14 -37.85
C GLU A 389 12.38 -33.79 -38.37
N LEU A 390 12.90 -33.33 -39.53
CA LEU A 390 12.22 -32.63 -40.64
C LEU A 390 11.49 -31.27 -40.44
N ALA A 391 12.02 -30.23 -41.12
CA ALA A 391 11.27 -29.52 -42.15
C ALA A 391 12.22 -28.85 -43.16
N HIS A 392 11.83 -28.95 -44.43
CA HIS A 392 12.60 -28.66 -45.66
C HIS A 392 12.64 -27.17 -46.02
N ASN A 393 13.73 -26.80 -46.68
CA ASN A 393 13.92 -25.59 -47.49
C ASN A 393 12.86 -25.47 -48.60
N GLU A 394 12.53 -24.23 -48.97
CA GLU A 394 12.58 -23.84 -50.38
C GLU A 394 12.77 -22.32 -50.55
N SER A 395 13.59 -21.98 -51.54
CA SER A 395 14.16 -20.68 -51.84
C SER A 395 13.35 -19.95 -52.91
N LYS A 396 13.21 -18.62 -52.78
CA LYS A 396 13.11 -17.75 -53.97
C LYS A 396 13.70 -16.37 -53.71
N VAL A 397 14.67 -16.07 -54.56
CA VAL A 397 15.45 -14.84 -54.70
C VAL A 397 14.56 -13.71 -55.24
N ASP A 398 14.72 -12.50 -54.71
CA ASP A 398 14.66 -11.28 -55.51
C ASP A 398 15.59 -10.19 -54.94
N ASN A 399 16.31 -9.57 -55.88
CA ASN A 399 17.36 -8.58 -55.69
C ASN A 399 16.78 -7.19 -55.42
N ASN A 400 17.44 -6.43 -54.53
CA ASN A 400 17.74 -4.99 -54.62
C ASN A 400 17.84 -4.36 -53.22
N GLN A 401 19.02 -4.43 -52.62
CA GLN A 401 19.34 -3.67 -51.41
C GLN A 401 20.05 -2.38 -51.80
N THR A 402 19.27 -1.42 -52.31
CA THR A 402 19.65 -0.01 -52.35
C THR A 402 19.45 0.59 -50.97
N SER A 403 20.56 1.08 -50.41
CA SER A 403 20.66 2.30 -49.62
C SER A 403 19.44 2.69 -48.78
N ASN A 404 19.45 2.29 -47.51
CA ASN A 404 18.82 3.09 -46.46
C ASN A 404 19.86 3.37 -45.38
N VAL A 405 20.51 4.52 -45.57
CA VAL A 405 21.33 5.22 -44.60
C VAL A 405 20.48 5.43 -43.35
N LYS A 406 20.66 4.57 -42.34
CA LYS A 406 20.33 4.98 -40.96
C LYS A 406 21.41 5.98 -40.59
N GLU A 407 21.09 7.27 -40.71
CA GLU A 407 21.88 8.36 -40.13
C GLU A 407 22.22 7.96 -38.69
N VAL A 408 23.49 7.64 -38.47
CA VAL A 408 24.05 7.50 -37.13
C VAL A 408 23.90 8.87 -36.50
N SER A 409 22.93 8.99 -35.60
CA SER A 409 22.60 10.25 -34.95
C SER A 409 23.86 10.92 -34.43
N LEU A 410 23.96 12.24 -34.62
CA LEU A 410 25.10 13.04 -34.15
C LEU A 410 25.40 12.76 -32.67
N SER A 411 24.35 12.48 -31.88
CA SER A 411 24.46 12.08 -30.47
C SER A 411 25.33 10.83 -30.27
N ASN A 412 25.15 9.76 -31.05
CA ASN A 412 25.93 8.53 -30.90
C ASN A 412 27.41 8.71 -31.31
N ARG A 413 27.68 9.58 -32.29
CA ARG A 413 29.06 9.97 -32.66
C ARG A 413 29.71 10.88 -31.62
N ILE A 414 28.96 11.82 -31.06
CA ILE A 414 29.42 12.68 -29.97
C ILE A 414 29.72 11.85 -28.73
N MET A 415 28.86 10.88 -28.38
CA MET A 415 29.04 10.02 -27.21
C MET A 415 30.30 9.14 -27.35
N ALA A 416 30.55 8.57 -28.53
CA ALA A 416 31.79 7.83 -28.79
C ALA A 416 33.06 8.71 -28.75
N ILE A 417 32.98 9.96 -29.22
CA ILE A 417 34.08 10.94 -29.11
C ILE A 417 34.30 11.34 -27.65
N LEU A 418 33.23 11.54 -26.87
CA LEU A 418 33.28 11.94 -25.47
C LEU A 418 33.86 10.82 -24.57
N ASP A 419 33.45 9.57 -24.77
CA ASP A 419 34.03 8.41 -24.09
C ASP A 419 35.53 8.30 -24.39
N SER A 420 35.93 8.55 -25.64
CA SER A 420 37.35 8.56 -26.02
C SER A 420 38.15 9.72 -25.42
N LEU A 421 37.50 10.80 -24.95
CA LEU A 421 38.14 11.99 -24.35
C LEU A 421 38.31 11.85 -22.83
N ILE A 422 37.38 11.18 -22.15
CA ILE A 422 37.40 10.99 -20.69
C ILE A 422 38.64 10.23 -20.23
N TYR A 423 39.05 9.17 -20.95
CA TYR A 423 40.26 8.41 -20.61
C TYR A 423 41.57 9.17 -20.91
N LYS A 424 41.52 10.23 -21.73
CA LYS A 424 42.69 11.04 -22.12
C LYS A 424 42.93 12.22 -21.19
N LEU A 425 41.85 12.69 -20.55
CA LEU A 425 41.80 13.81 -19.63
C LEU A 425 42.87 13.78 -18.51
N PRO A 426 43.09 12.66 -17.77
CA PRO A 426 44.09 12.65 -16.70
C PRO A 426 45.54 12.83 -17.17
N PHE A 427 45.83 12.59 -18.45
CA PHE A 427 47.18 12.77 -19.01
C PHE A 427 47.37 14.14 -19.68
N VAL A 428 46.34 14.62 -20.39
CA VAL A 428 46.42 15.91 -21.11
C VAL A 428 46.31 17.09 -20.13
N LEU A 429 45.51 16.97 -19.08
CA LEU A 429 45.23 18.08 -18.15
C LEU A 429 46.47 18.54 -17.36
N PRO A 430 47.35 17.66 -16.82
CA PRO A 430 48.60 18.09 -16.20
C PRO A 430 49.58 18.76 -17.18
N ALA A 431 49.67 18.27 -18.42
CA ALA A 431 50.54 18.86 -19.44
C ALA A 431 50.06 20.25 -19.86
N LEU A 432 48.74 20.42 -20.02
CA LEU A 432 48.13 21.70 -20.34
C LEU A 432 48.26 22.69 -19.18
N TRP A 433 48.11 22.22 -17.93
CA TRP A 433 48.39 23.02 -16.74
C TRP A 433 49.84 23.51 -16.70
N LEU A 434 50.83 22.66 -17.03
CA LEU A 434 52.24 23.04 -17.05
C LEU A 434 52.52 24.16 -18.07
N VAL A 435 51.94 24.07 -19.27
CA VAL A 435 52.03 25.14 -20.29
C VAL A 435 51.45 26.46 -19.77
N LEU A 436 50.26 26.44 -19.17
CA LEU A 436 49.63 27.63 -18.62
C LEU A 436 50.42 28.21 -17.44
N PHE A 437 50.93 27.36 -16.55
CA PHE A 437 51.72 27.76 -15.40
C PHE A 437 53.02 28.47 -15.80
N VAL A 438 53.78 27.89 -16.73
CA VAL A 438 55.03 28.50 -17.23
C VAL A 438 54.74 29.80 -17.99
N SER A 439 53.64 29.85 -18.76
CA SER A 439 53.21 31.08 -19.43
C SER A 439 52.94 32.22 -18.45
N ARG A 440 52.24 31.94 -17.35
CA ARG A 440 51.92 32.95 -16.35
C ARG A 440 53.18 33.44 -15.62
N ARG A 441 54.06 32.53 -15.22
CA ARG A 441 55.32 32.88 -14.56
C ARG A 441 56.23 33.74 -15.45
N ARG A 442 56.25 33.47 -16.76
CA ARG A 442 56.95 34.31 -17.74
C ARG A 442 56.38 35.73 -17.81
N ASN A 443 55.05 35.87 -17.79
CA ASN A 443 54.39 37.18 -17.83
C ASN A 443 54.68 37.99 -16.55
N GLU A 444 54.71 37.35 -15.38
CA GLU A 444 55.09 37.98 -14.10
C GLU A 444 56.53 38.53 -14.15
N ALA A 445 57.49 37.70 -14.57
CA ALA A 445 58.90 38.10 -14.69
C ALA A 445 59.08 39.24 -15.71
N GLN A 446 58.33 39.23 -16.81
CA GLN A 446 58.40 40.28 -17.84
C GLN A 446 57.93 41.63 -17.31
N ARG A 447 56.87 41.62 -16.49
CA ARG A 447 56.35 42.83 -15.86
C ARG A 447 57.32 43.41 -14.85
N LEU A 448 57.91 42.57 -14.00
CA LEU A 448 58.94 43.00 -13.04
C LEU A 448 60.17 43.57 -13.76
N ALA A 449 60.64 42.93 -14.83
CA ALA A 449 61.74 43.46 -15.63
C ALA A 449 61.43 44.86 -16.19
N GLN A 450 60.21 45.08 -16.72
CA GLN A 450 59.81 46.40 -17.22
C GLN A 450 59.78 47.48 -16.14
N GLU A 451 59.34 47.13 -14.92
CA GLU A 451 59.30 48.08 -13.80
C GLU A 451 60.71 48.42 -13.28
N TYR A 452 61.61 47.43 -13.16
CA TYR A 452 63.01 47.69 -12.79
C TYR A 452 63.77 48.44 -13.89
N ALA A 453 63.47 48.20 -15.17
CA ALA A 453 64.02 48.99 -16.28
C ALA A 453 63.58 50.47 -16.19
N HIS A 454 62.33 50.72 -15.82
CA HIS A 454 61.83 52.07 -15.59
C HIS A 454 62.52 52.73 -14.39
N LYS A 455 62.72 51.99 -13.27
CA LYS A 455 63.44 52.49 -12.09
C LYS A 455 64.93 52.76 -12.37
N GLU A 456 65.57 51.91 -13.17
CA GLU A 456 66.94 52.11 -13.64
C GLU A 456 67.04 53.38 -14.50
N ALA A 457 66.12 53.56 -15.45
CA ALA A 457 66.09 54.75 -16.31
C ALA A 457 65.87 56.04 -15.49
N LEU A 458 64.98 56.01 -14.49
CA LEU A 458 64.77 57.13 -13.56
C LEU A 458 66.03 57.43 -12.72
N ALA A 459 66.69 56.40 -12.19
CA ALA A 459 67.91 56.56 -11.38
C ALA A 459 69.08 57.12 -12.21
N LYS A 460 69.25 56.65 -13.46
CA LYS A 460 70.25 57.22 -14.40
C LYS A 460 69.92 58.67 -14.76
N SER A 461 68.64 58.99 -14.95
CA SER A 461 68.20 60.34 -15.32
C SER A 461 68.31 61.33 -14.16
N TYR A 462 68.18 60.87 -12.90
CA TYR A 462 68.28 61.72 -11.70
C TYR A 462 69.60 62.47 -11.62
N ASP A 463 70.73 61.79 -11.86
CA ASP A 463 72.05 62.42 -11.82
C ASP A 463 72.20 63.50 -12.91
N SER A 464 71.66 63.21 -14.10
CA SER A 464 71.64 64.18 -15.21
C SER A 464 70.77 65.40 -14.91
N TYR A 465 69.61 65.23 -14.26
CA TYR A 465 68.74 66.34 -13.86
C TYR A 465 69.31 67.12 -12.68
N LYS A 466 69.93 66.45 -11.71
CA LYS A 466 70.63 67.08 -10.58
C LYS A 466 71.75 68.00 -11.10
N GLN A 467 72.60 67.51 -12.00
CA GLN A 467 73.67 68.31 -12.61
C GLN A 467 73.16 69.52 -13.41
N GLN A 468 71.98 69.42 -14.02
CA GLN A 468 71.35 70.56 -14.72
C GLN A 468 70.77 71.59 -13.73
N ILE A 469 70.14 71.14 -12.65
CA ILE A 469 69.57 72.01 -11.61
C ILE A 469 70.67 72.71 -10.80
N GLU A 470 71.80 72.04 -10.55
CA GLU A 470 72.96 72.63 -9.86
C GLU A 470 73.62 73.77 -10.65
N LYS A 471 73.38 73.86 -11.97
CA LYS A 471 73.85 74.96 -12.84
C LYS A 471 72.91 76.17 -12.90
N LEU A 472 71.75 76.12 -12.23
CA LEU A 472 70.77 77.22 -12.18
C LEU A 472 71.09 78.22 -11.05
N SER A 473 70.38 79.35 -11.01
CA SER A 473 70.51 80.34 -9.93
C SER A 473 70.15 79.75 -8.56
N GLU A 474 70.78 80.28 -7.49
CA GLU A 474 70.59 79.86 -6.08
C GLU A 474 69.11 79.64 -5.69
N GLU A 475 68.24 80.58 -6.05
CA GLU A 475 66.81 80.53 -5.74
C GLU A 475 66.10 79.35 -6.43
N ASN A 476 66.32 79.17 -7.74
CA ASN A 476 65.75 78.06 -8.50
C ASN A 476 66.32 76.70 -8.08
N ARG A 477 67.61 76.65 -7.70
CA ARG A 477 68.26 75.42 -7.20
C ARG A 477 67.66 74.98 -5.88
N ASN A 478 67.45 75.91 -4.95
CA ASN A 478 66.89 75.63 -3.63
C ASN A 478 65.40 75.22 -3.68
N GLU A 479 64.67 75.58 -4.75
CA GLU A 479 63.29 75.14 -4.98
C GLU A 479 63.20 73.81 -5.76
N LEU A 480 63.94 73.68 -6.86
CA LEU A 480 63.80 72.55 -7.79
C LEU A 480 64.54 71.29 -7.32
N LEU A 481 65.66 71.43 -6.59
CA LEU A 481 66.42 70.28 -6.11
C LEU A 481 65.64 69.45 -5.07
N PRO A 482 64.95 70.06 -4.07
CA PRO A 482 64.07 69.31 -3.18
C PRO A 482 62.87 68.68 -3.92
N LYS A 483 62.30 69.37 -4.91
CA LYS A 483 61.20 68.81 -5.74
C LYS A 483 61.64 67.61 -6.57
N LEU A 484 62.84 67.66 -7.17
CA LEU A 484 63.42 66.51 -7.88
C LEU A 484 63.65 65.34 -6.93
N MET A 485 64.20 65.61 -5.74
CA MET A 485 64.46 64.60 -4.72
C MET A 485 63.16 63.98 -4.17
N ASP A 486 62.13 64.78 -3.91
CA ASP A 486 60.80 64.33 -3.47
C ASP A 486 60.09 63.49 -4.54
N ASN A 487 60.12 63.92 -5.80
CA ASN A 487 59.54 63.16 -6.91
C ASN A 487 60.31 61.84 -7.16
N MET A 488 61.63 61.84 -7.02
CA MET A 488 62.43 60.61 -7.11
C MET A 488 62.15 59.66 -5.95
N LEU A 489 62.05 60.17 -4.72
CA LEU A 489 61.68 59.39 -3.53
C LEU A 489 60.29 58.77 -3.69
N LYS A 490 59.30 59.54 -4.18
CA LYS A 490 57.96 59.03 -4.49
C LYS A 490 57.97 57.95 -5.56
N ALA A 491 58.79 58.09 -6.60
CA ALA A 491 58.89 57.09 -7.68
C ALA A 491 59.64 55.80 -7.23
N ILE A 492 60.65 55.91 -6.37
CA ILE A 492 61.36 54.75 -5.79
C ILE A 492 60.48 54.03 -4.76
N ALA A 493 59.75 54.77 -3.93
CA ALA A 493 58.93 54.26 -2.82
C ALA A 493 57.73 53.42 -3.27
N LEU A 494 57.31 53.52 -4.54
CA LEU A 494 56.32 52.62 -5.14
C LEU A 494 56.90 51.19 -5.21
N ASN A 495 56.34 50.28 -4.42
CA ASN A 495 56.78 48.89 -4.36
C ASN A 495 56.37 48.14 -5.65
N PRO A 496 57.30 47.52 -6.41
CA PRO A 496 56.95 46.73 -7.60
C PRO A 496 55.97 45.57 -7.34
N ALA A 497 55.86 45.12 -6.08
CA ALA A 497 54.86 44.12 -5.69
C ALA A 497 53.42 44.67 -5.64
N GLU A 498 53.22 45.99 -5.48
CA GLU A 498 51.91 46.63 -5.33
C GLU A 498 51.16 46.79 -6.67
N THR A 499 51.88 46.79 -7.80
CA THR A 499 51.30 46.72 -9.15
C THR A 499 51.01 45.28 -9.57
N LEU A 500 51.75 44.31 -9.02
CA LEU A 500 51.53 42.87 -9.23
C LEU A 500 50.25 42.37 -8.55
N ASP A 501 49.80 43.02 -7.46
CA ASP A 501 48.76 42.52 -6.56
C ASP A 501 47.54 43.46 -6.44
N LYS A 502 47.02 43.97 -7.57
CA LYS A 502 45.70 44.62 -7.61
C LYS A 502 44.61 43.63 -8.05
N ASN A 503 44.03 42.96 -7.05
CA ASN A 503 42.67 42.41 -7.06
C ASN A 503 42.23 41.67 -8.34
N HIS A 504 43.09 40.83 -8.88
CA HIS A 504 42.65 39.70 -9.68
C HIS A 504 43.21 38.45 -8.99
N LYS A 505 42.40 37.86 -8.09
CA LYS A 505 42.46 36.41 -7.87
C LYS A 505 42.11 35.79 -9.22
N GLU A 506 43.06 35.78 -10.15
CA GLU A 506 42.94 35.00 -11.37
C GLU A 506 42.81 33.57 -10.88
N PRO A 507 41.62 32.97 -11.04
CA PRO A 507 41.33 31.66 -10.50
C PRO A 507 42.42 30.68 -10.93
N THR A 508 42.71 29.68 -10.10
CA THR A 508 43.60 28.58 -10.53
C THR A 508 43.16 28.07 -11.91
N PRO A 509 44.04 27.57 -12.79
CA PRO A 509 43.64 27.22 -14.17
C PRO A 509 42.40 26.31 -14.25
N ILE A 510 42.19 25.48 -13.23
CA ILE A 510 41.00 24.65 -13.05
C ILE A 510 39.79 25.50 -12.65
N GLU A 511 39.91 26.42 -11.70
CA GLU A 511 38.86 27.37 -11.35
C GLU A 511 38.51 28.34 -12.50
N GLU A 512 39.43 28.71 -13.40
CA GLU A 512 39.14 29.61 -14.52
C GLU A 512 38.30 28.91 -15.58
N VAL A 513 38.63 27.65 -15.88
CA VAL A 513 37.84 26.79 -16.76
C VAL A 513 36.48 26.46 -16.13
N LEU A 514 36.44 26.15 -14.83
CA LEU A 514 35.22 25.90 -14.07
C LEU A 514 34.35 27.15 -13.89
N LYS A 515 34.89 28.37 -13.91
CA LYS A 515 34.10 29.61 -13.77
C LYS A 515 33.57 30.13 -15.11
N LYS A 516 34.07 29.63 -16.25
CA LYS A 516 33.54 30.00 -17.56
C LYS A 516 32.16 29.38 -17.76
N LYS A 517 31.17 30.24 -18.03
CA LYS A 517 29.79 29.84 -18.30
C LYS A 517 29.69 28.82 -19.44
N GLU A 518 30.57 28.95 -20.44
CA GLU A 518 30.71 28.01 -21.56
C GLU A 518 31.01 26.57 -21.14
N PHE A 519 31.76 26.37 -20.04
CA PHE A 519 32.04 25.04 -19.50
C PHE A 519 30.78 24.42 -18.89
N TRP A 520 30.03 25.18 -18.08
CA TRP A 520 28.76 24.71 -17.52
C TRP A 520 27.67 24.55 -18.56
N ASP A 521 27.56 25.47 -19.51
CA ASP A 521 26.64 25.38 -20.65
C ASP A 521 26.97 24.14 -21.50
N PHE A 522 28.26 23.80 -21.68
CA PHE A 522 28.68 22.58 -22.35
C PHE A 522 28.30 21.32 -21.57
N ILE A 523 28.55 21.28 -20.25
CA ILE A 523 28.19 20.16 -19.37
C ILE A 523 26.68 19.95 -19.31
N GLU A 524 25.89 21.02 -19.26
CA GLU A 524 24.42 20.97 -19.24
C GLU A 524 23.85 20.50 -20.58
N LYS A 525 24.45 20.95 -21.70
CA LYS A 525 24.10 20.49 -23.04
C LYS A 525 24.43 19.01 -23.27
N VAL A 526 25.53 18.52 -22.68
CA VAL A 526 25.90 17.08 -22.66
C VAL A 526 24.95 16.28 -21.78
N LYS A 527 24.59 16.78 -20.59
CA LYS A 527 23.64 16.13 -19.67
C LYS A 527 22.26 15.95 -20.32
N ASN A 528 21.78 16.96 -21.04
CA ASN A 528 20.48 16.95 -21.73
C ASN A 528 20.44 16.03 -22.98
N LEU A 529 21.59 15.52 -23.43
CA LEU A 529 21.71 14.57 -24.54
C LEU A 529 21.83 13.10 -24.09
N MET A 530 21.89 12.83 -22.78
CA MET A 530 21.86 11.46 -22.23
C MET A 530 20.41 11.03 -21.94
N PRO A 531 19.97 9.83 -22.37
CA PRO A 531 18.63 9.34 -22.06
C PRO A 531 18.47 9.09 -20.56
N THR A 532 17.50 9.76 -19.94
CA THR A 532 17.09 9.52 -18.55
C THR A 532 16.46 8.13 -18.46
N LYS A 533 17.09 7.23 -17.73
CA LYS A 533 16.57 5.90 -17.41
C LYS A 533 15.25 6.05 -16.65
N LYS A 534 14.14 5.58 -17.25
CA LYS A 534 12.91 5.27 -16.52
C LYS A 534 13.08 3.88 -15.89
N GLU A 535 12.76 3.85 -14.60
CA GLU A 535 12.75 2.73 -13.63
C GLU A 535 14.12 2.24 -13.12
#